data_AF-A0A7W9YG97-F1
#
_entry.id   AF-A0A7W9YG97-F1
#
_cell.length_a   1.000
_cell.length_b   1.000
_cell.length_c   1.000
_cell.angle_alpha   90.00
_cell.angle_beta   90.00
_cell.angle_gamma   90.00
#
_symmetry.space_group_name_H-M   'P 1'
#
loop_
_entity.id
_entity.type
_entity.pdbx_description
1 polymer ?
#
loop_
_entity_poly.entity_id
_entity_poly.type
_entity_poly.pdbx_seq_one_letter_code
_entity_poly.pdbx_strand_id
1 'polypeptide(L)'
;MITLRQARLAKRLLRERFGADPRIRGIGVTGGPRTGFAVEVLLRRPMDAPGPDVQRVESADDGGGGVCEVPVRWRVVGGIGPLGAKK
;
A
#
# COMPACT_ATOMS: atom_id res chain seq x y z
N MET A 1 -8.39 -12.41 -10.41
CA MET A 1 -6.96 -12.04 -10.40
C MET A 1 -6.88 -10.52 -10.32
N ILE A 2 -6.00 -9.94 -9.49
CA ILE A 2 -5.92 -8.48 -9.35
C ILE A 2 -5.25 -7.88 -10.58
N THR A 3 -5.89 -6.87 -11.16
CA THR A 3 -5.38 -6.15 -12.33
C THR A 3 -4.53 -4.94 -11.92
N LEU A 4 -3.69 -4.45 -12.84
CA LEU A 4 -2.91 -3.23 -12.62
C LEU A 4 -3.83 -2.02 -12.36
N ARG A 5 -5.00 -1.97 -13.00
CA ARG A 5 -5.99 -0.90 -12.78
C ARG A 5 -6.51 -0.91 -11.35
N GLN A 6 -6.89 -2.07 -10.83
CA GLN A 6 -7.33 -2.25 -9.44
C GLN A 6 -6.24 -1.84 -8.45
N ALA A 7 -4.99 -2.26 -8.69
CA ALA A 7 -3.88 -1.87 -7.84
C ALA A 7 -3.57 -0.36 -7.88
N ARG A 8 -3.74 0.29 -9.04
CA ARG A 8 -3.61 1.76 -9.15
C ARG A 8 -4.72 2.50 -8.39
N LEU A 9 -5.96 2.01 -8.44
CA LEU A 9 -7.07 2.56 -7.65
C LEU A 9 -6.80 2.38 -6.15
N ALA A 10 -6.39 1.19 -5.73
CA ALA A 10 -6.04 0.92 -4.34
C ALA A 10 -4.91 1.85 -3.85
N LYS A 11 -3.85 2.02 -4.65
CA LYS A 11 -2.77 2.97 -4.37
C LYS A 11 -3.28 4.39 -4.21
N ARG A 12 -4.22 4.84 -5.05
CA ARG A 12 -4.80 6.18 -4.95
C ARG A 12 -5.55 6.37 -3.63
N LEU A 13 -6.42 5.43 -3.27
CA LEU A 13 -7.18 5.47 -2.02
C LEU A 13 -6.25 5.49 -0.79
N LEU A 14 -5.19 4.67 -0.81
CA LEU A 14 -4.19 4.67 0.26
C LEU A 14 -3.42 5.99 0.32
N ARG A 15 -3.15 6.61 -0.82
CA ARG A 15 -2.52 7.93 -0.88
C ARG A 15 -3.45 9.05 -0.40
N GLU A 16 -4.74 8.97 -0.67
CA GLU A 16 -5.73 9.93 -0.16
C GLU A 16 -5.88 9.79 1.37
N ARG A 17 -5.90 8.55 1.89
CA ARG A 17 -6.05 8.29 3.33
C ARG A 17 -4.78 8.57 4.14
N PHE A 18 -3.63 8.14 3.63
CA PHE A 18 -2.38 8.15 4.41
C PHE A 18 -1.28 9.03 3.80
N GLY A 19 -1.45 9.58 2.59
CA GLY A 19 -0.37 10.31 1.92
C GLY A 19 0.06 11.62 2.60
N ALA A 20 -0.74 12.13 3.54
CA ALA A 20 -0.37 13.26 4.40
C ALA A 20 0.45 12.84 5.64
N ASP A 21 0.57 11.54 5.93
CA ASP A 21 1.32 11.07 7.09
C ASP A 21 2.84 11.22 6.84
N PRO A 22 3.56 12.00 7.67
CA PRO A 22 5.00 12.19 7.52
C PRO A 22 5.83 10.91 7.73
N ARG A 23 5.23 9.85 8.29
CA ARG A 23 5.83 8.52 8.43
C ARG A 23 5.87 7.81 7.09
N ILE A 24 5.03 8.14 6.11
CA ILE A 24 5.05 7.49 4.79
C ILE A 24 6.16 8.10 3.93
N ARG A 25 7.07 7.24 3.49
CA ARG A 25 8.11 7.56 2.51
C ARG A 25 7.57 7.50 1.09
N GLY A 26 6.67 6.56 0.81
CA GLY A 26 6.09 6.40 -0.52
C GLY A 26 5.07 5.27 -0.60
N ILE A 27 4.23 5.30 -1.64
CA ILE A 27 3.22 4.29 -1.93
C ILE A 27 3.34 3.87 -3.40
N GLY A 28 3.58 2.59 -3.64
CA GLY A 28 3.86 2.00 -4.95
C GLY A 28 2.97 0.81 -5.28
N VAL A 29 2.93 0.43 -6.55
CA VAL A 29 2.33 -0.85 -6.97
C VAL A 29 3.48 -1.82 -7.23
N THR A 30 3.35 -3.05 -6.72
CA THR A 30 4.30 -4.13 -6.90
C THR A 30 3.61 -5.36 -7.49
N GLY A 31 4.40 -6.34 -7.90
CA GLY A 31 3.90 -7.55 -8.56
C GLY A 31 3.84 -7.43 -10.08
N GLY A 32 3.09 -8.32 -10.73
CA GLY A 32 3.04 -8.39 -12.18
C GLY A 32 1.91 -9.28 -12.69
N PRO A 33 1.72 -9.34 -14.01
CA PRO A 33 0.58 -10.04 -14.63
C PRO A 33 0.56 -11.55 -14.36
N ARG A 34 1.67 -12.15 -13.93
CA ARG A 34 1.74 -13.58 -13.56
C ARG A 34 1.55 -13.85 -12.07
N THR A 35 1.96 -12.93 -11.21
CA THR A 35 1.97 -13.10 -9.75
C THR A 35 0.84 -12.36 -9.04
N GLY A 36 0.11 -11.51 -9.76
CA GLY A 36 -0.88 -10.58 -9.21
C GLY A 36 -0.23 -9.27 -8.79
N PHE A 37 -1.02 -8.20 -8.78
CA PHE A 37 -0.59 -6.87 -8.33
C PHE A 37 -0.97 -6.62 -6.86
N ALA A 38 -0.11 -5.89 -6.16
CA ALA A 38 -0.30 -5.46 -4.78
C ALA A 38 0.15 -4.01 -4.60
N VAL A 39 -0.27 -3.35 -3.51
CA VAL A 39 0.24 -2.03 -3.13
C VAL A 39 1.30 -2.19 -2.06
N GLU A 40 2.43 -1.52 -2.20
CA GLU A 40 3.46 -1.44 -1.16
C GLU A 40 3.48 -0.03 -0.57
N VAL A 41 3.39 0.06 0.75
CA VAL A 41 3.48 1.29 1.52
C VAL A 41 4.80 1.28 2.28
N LEU A 42 5.67 2.21 1.91
CA LEU A 42 6.98 2.39 2.48
C LEU A 42 6.92 3.41 3.61
N LEU A 43 7.36 3.01 4.79
CA LEU A 43 7.38 3.81 6.00
C LEU A 43 8.82 4.22 6.35
N ARG A 44 9.01 5.45 6.82
CA ARG A 44 10.27 5.93 7.42
C ARG A 44 10.48 5.38 8.83
N ARG A 45 9.39 5.15 9.56
CA ARG A 45 9.35 4.65 10.94
C ARG A 45 8.08 3.81 11.15
N PRO A 46 8.04 2.90 12.14
CA PRO A 46 6.84 2.13 12.45
C PRO A 46 5.63 3.03 12.75
N MET A 47 4.44 2.54 12.42
CA MET A 47 3.18 3.15 12.87
C MET A 47 2.64 2.34 14.04
N ASP A 48 2.07 3.02 15.04
CA ASP A 48 1.44 2.39 16.21
C ASP A 48 0.25 1.52 15.80
N ALA A 49 -0.49 1.94 14.78
CA ALA A 49 -1.50 1.15 14.10
C ALA A 49 -1.09 0.97 12.63
N PRO A 50 -0.66 -0.24 12.19
CA PRO A 50 -0.46 -0.50 10.77
C PRO A 50 -1.80 -0.31 10.04
N GLY A 51 -1.76 0.28 8.84
CA GLY A 51 -2.98 0.39 8.05
C GLY A 51 -3.46 -0.97 7.55
N PRO A 52 -4.55 -1.03 6.78
CA PRO A 52 -5.17 -2.30 6.42
C PRO A 52 -4.23 -3.15 5.57
N ASP A 53 -4.26 -4.48 5.75
CA ASP A 53 -3.53 -5.45 4.91
C ASP A 53 -4.16 -5.64 3.53
N VAL A 54 -5.40 -5.16 3.35
CA VAL A 54 -6.14 -5.19 2.09
C VAL A 54 -6.87 -3.87 1.86
N GLN A 55 -6.80 -3.37 0.62
CA GLN A 55 -7.54 -2.20 0.17
C GLN A 55 -8.66 -2.66 -0.75
N ARG A 56 -9.90 -2.43 -0.32
CA ARG A 56 -11.10 -2.68 -1.14
C ARG A 56 -11.20 -1.64 -2.24
N VAL A 57 -11.40 -2.09 -3.47
CA VAL A 57 -11.68 -1.26 -4.65
C VAL A 57 -12.90 -1.80 -5.36
N GLU A 58 -13.88 -0.94 -5.58
CA GLU A 58 -15.01 -1.27 -6.43
C GLU A 58 -14.54 -1.26 -7.88
N SER A 59 -14.68 -2.40 -8.57
CA SER A 59 -14.40 -2.49 -10.00
C SER A 59 -15.72 -2.47 -10.76
N ALA A 60 -15.84 -1.53 -11.69
CA ALA A 60 -16.98 -1.44 -12.59
C ALA A 60 -16.83 -2.32 -13.86
N ASP A 61 -15.74 -3.07 -13.97
CA ASP A 61 -15.50 -3.98 -15.10
C ASP A 61 -16.21 -5.31 -14.85
N ASP A 62 -17.05 -5.69 -15.81
CA ASP A 62 -17.89 -6.90 -15.91
C ASP A 62 -19.12 -6.96 -14.99
N GLY A 63 -20.15 -6.18 -15.34
CA GLY A 63 -21.57 -6.59 -15.20
C GLY A 63 -22.14 -6.84 -13.80
N GLY A 64 -21.34 -6.73 -12.74
CA GLY A 64 -21.74 -6.89 -11.35
C GLY A 64 -20.72 -6.15 -10.48
N GLY A 65 -21.20 -5.22 -9.66
CA GLY A 65 -20.39 -4.37 -8.77
C GLY A 65 -19.58 -5.18 -7.75
N GLY A 66 -18.49 -5.77 -8.21
CA GLY A 66 -17.60 -6.61 -7.42
C GLY A 66 -16.60 -5.75 -6.66
N VAL A 67 -16.62 -5.85 -5.34
CA VAL A 67 -15.55 -5.33 -4.49
C VAL A 67 -14.34 -6.27 -4.65
N CYS A 68 -13.22 -5.73 -5.12
CA CYS A 68 -11.95 -6.45 -5.17
C CYS A 68 -11.06 -6.05 -4.00
N GLU A 69 -10.47 -7.04 -3.33
CA GLU A 69 -9.54 -6.83 -2.22
C GLU A 69 -8.10 -6.87 -2.76
N VAL A 70 -7.42 -5.71 -2.75
CA VAL A 70 -6.03 -5.58 -3.19
C VAL A 70 -5.09 -5.67 -1.99
N PRO A 71 -4.14 -6.61 -1.94
CA PRO A 71 -3.18 -6.72 -0.87
C PRO A 71 -2.34 -5.45 -0.72
N VAL A 72 -2.11 -5.07 0.54
CA VAL A 72 -1.30 -3.92 0.94
C VAL A 72 -0.17 -4.43 1.82
N ARG A 73 1.06 -4.09 1.46
CA ARG A 73 2.26 -4.48 2.19
C ARG A 73 2.88 -3.26 2.84
N TRP A 74 2.89 -3.25 4.18
CA TRP A 74 3.51 -2.20 4.97
C TRP A 74 4.96 -2.58 5.26
N ARG A 75 5.91 -1.72 4.84
CA ARG A 75 7.34 -1.99 5.01
C ARG A 75 8.06 -0.75 5.50
N VAL A 76 8.82 -0.88 6.59
CA VAL A 76 9.71 0.19 7.08
C VAL A 76 11.02 0.13 6.28
N VAL A 77 11.41 1.24 5.67
CA VAL A 77 12.62 1.38 4.82
C VAL A 77 13.58 2.47 5.31
N GLY A 78 13.55 2.75 6.61
CA GLY A 78 14.59 3.48 7.33
C GLY A 78 15.36 2.53 8.24
N GLY A 79 16.60 2.88 8.60
CA GLY A 79 17.34 2.13 9.61
C GLY A 79 16.53 2.07 10.90
N ILE A 80 16.17 0.87 11.34
CA ILE A 80 15.73 0.63 12.72
C ILE A 80 17.00 0.69 13.56
N GLY A 81 17.52 1.90 13.74
CA GLY A 81 18.68 2.16 14.59
C GLY A 81 18.19 2.68 15.94
N PRO A 82 18.81 2.29 17.06
CA PRO A 82 18.55 2.95 18.33
C PRO A 82 18.82 4.45 18.17
N LEU A 83 17.98 5.27 18.77
CA LEU A 83 18.25 6.69 18.99
C LEU A 83 19.61 6.82 19.68
N GLY A 84 20.64 7.27 18.95
CA GLY A 84 21.94 7.64 19.54
C GLY A 84 23.05 6.63 19.35
N ALA A 85 23.74 6.72 18.22
CA ALA A 85 25.19 6.53 18.21
C ALA A 85 25.77 7.74 17.47
N LYS A 86 26.06 8.79 18.25
CA LYS A 86 26.93 9.88 17.79
C LYS A 86 28.28 9.27 17.42
N LYS A 87 28.85 9.72 16.32
CA LYS A 87 30.30 9.70 16.14
C LYS A 87 30.74 11.12 15.83
#